data_AF-A0A7C1LG97-F1
#
_entry.id   AF-A0A7C1LG97-F1
#
_cell.length_a   1.000
_cell.length_b   1.000
_cell.length_c   1.000
_cell.angle_alpha   90.00
_cell.angle_beta   90.00
_cell.angle_gamma   90.00
#
_symmetry.space_group_name_H-M   'P 1'
#
loop_
_entity.id
_entity.type
_entity.pdbx_description
1 polymer ?
#
loop_
_entity_poly.entity_id
_entity_poly.type
_entity_poly.pdbx_seq_one_letter_code
_entity_poly.pdbx_strand_id
1 'polypeptide(L)'
;MKTTNFENWSAELEKVWDLKTGEDCVKFSELMYSLNGDEGVCYLEKLINAIKLKDDFGPYESLYNAIWTFPTKLVGQLLAKRLPEFQKRMGKHDQVFRFYIPIPNNPEVLSAFIDESKKWSPTERKTSLSALKIWSVEDEDWERILAKLGKPVSKTKEDSLPEYWNENWKIRLEEARKKEGEFSISSLFWKNGKKQWLEDLDFLMEVLTLNHGKNWRQVDTMTNPLWFYAKRTVYPTFIETLKQLPNDKQSKIIDNIKRVNKTKYKQLQKEINNN
;
A
#
# COMPACT_ATOMS: atom_id res chain seq x y z
N MET A 1 -18.17 -6.21 35.97
CA MET A 1 -17.53 -6.87 34.82
C MET A 1 -18.58 -7.74 34.14
N LYS A 2 -19.05 -7.36 32.95
CA LYS A 2 -19.91 -8.24 32.14
C LYS A 2 -19.00 -9.25 31.47
N THR A 3 -19.03 -10.49 31.94
CA THR A 3 -18.47 -11.64 31.22
C THR A 3 -19.20 -11.77 29.89
N THR A 4 -18.57 -11.37 28.80
CA THR A 4 -19.06 -11.61 27.44
C THR A 4 -19.23 -13.12 27.29
N ASN A 5 -20.46 -13.60 27.07
CA ASN A 5 -20.70 -15.03 26.89
C ASN A 5 -20.08 -15.47 25.56
N PHE A 6 -18.89 -16.05 25.65
CA PHE A 6 -17.93 -16.33 24.58
C PHE A 6 -18.48 -17.22 23.45
N GLU A 7 -19.25 -18.25 23.78
CA GLU A 7 -19.87 -19.12 22.76
C GLU A 7 -20.88 -18.37 21.90
N ASN A 8 -21.60 -17.41 22.49
CA ASN A 8 -22.55 -16.59 21.76
C ASN A 8 -21.84 -15.61 20.82
N TRP A 9 -20.65 -15.09 21.16
CA TRP A 9 -19.98 -14.08 20.32
C TRP A 9 -19.75 -14.58 18.89
N SER A 10 -19.25 -15.80 18.73
CA SER A 10 -18.96 -16.35 17.39
C SER A 10 -20.24 -16.63 16.60
N ALA A 11 -21.26 -17.18 17.26
CA ALA A 11 -22.55 -17.44 16.63
C ALA A 11 -23.27 -16.15 16.23
N GLU A 12 -23.20 -15.11 17.06
CA GLU A 12 -23.77 -13.78 16.75
C GLU A 12 -23.02 -13.11 15.60
N LEU A 13 -21.69 -13.25 15.57
CA LEU A 13 -20.86 -12.72 14.52
C LEU A 13 -21.20 -13.33 13.16
N GLU A 14 -21.38 -14.65 13.09
CA GLU A 14 -21.77 -15.36 11.85
C GLU A 14 -23.10 -14.84 11.28
N LYS A 15 -24.04 -14.42 12.13
CA LYS A 15 -25.34 -13.88 11.70
C LYS A 15 -25.21 -12.53 10.98
N VAL A 16 -24.30 -11.68 11.44
CA VAL A 16 -24.13 -10.30 10.93
C VAL A 16 -22.93 -10.14 9.99
N TRP A 17 -22.21 -11.23 9.73
CA TRP A 17 -20.93 -11.24 9.03
C TRP A 17 -20.94 -10.73 7.59
N ASP A 18 -22.07 -10.87 6.90
CA ASP A 18 -22.23 -10.42 5.52
C ASP A 18 -22.64 -8.94 5.41
N LEU A 19 -22.80 -8.24 6.54
CA LEU A 19 -23.03 -6.79 6.63
C LEU A 19 -24.13 -6.30 5.67
N LYS A 20 -25.26 -7.03 5.60
CA LYS A 20 -26.31 -6.78 4.61
C LYS A 20 -27.14 -5.53 4.92
N THR A 21 -27.24 -5.18 6.19
CA THR A 21 -28.05 -4.07 6.69
C THR A 21 -27.24 -3.11 7.55
N GLY A 22 -27.77 -1.90 7.78
CA GLY A 22 -27.15 -0.95 8.72
C GLY A 22 -27.11 -1.50 10.16
N GLU A 23 -28.11 -2.29 10.56
CA GLU A 23 -28.16 -2.96 11.86
C GLU A 23 -27.05 -4.02 11.98
N ASP A 24 -26.79 -4.78 10.91
CA ASP A 24 -25.67 -5.72 10.86
C ASP A 24 -24.33 -5.01 11.08
N CYS A 25 -24.13 -3.85 10.45
CA CYS A 25 -22.90 -3.05 10.62
C CYS A 25 -22.72 -2.55 12.06
N VAL A 26 -23.78 -2.08 12.71
CA VAL A 26 -23.75 -1.65 14.11
C VAL A 26 -23.44 -2.84 15.00
N LYS A 27 -24.17 -3.95 14.85
CA LYS A 27 -23.99 -5.15 15.65
C LYS A 27 -22.61 -5.77 15.48
N PHE A 28 -22.09 -5.79 14.26
CA PHE A 28 -20.73 -6.21 13.97
C PHE A 28 -19.71 -5.38 14.74
N SER A 29 -19.85 -4.06 14.70
CA SER A 29 -18.94 -3.14 15.42
C SER A 29 -19.02 -3.32 16.93
N GLU A 30 -20.23 -3.49 17.50
CA GLU A 30 -20.43 -3.80 18.92
C GLU A 30 -19.74 -5.11 19.33
N LEU A 31 -19.83 -6.14 18.49
CA LEU A 31 -19.14 -7.41 18.73
C LEU A 31 -17.63 -7.20 18.75
N MET A 32 -17.06 -6.43 17.83
CA MET A 32 -15.63 -6.09 17.84
C MET A 32 -15.22 -5.31 19.11
N TYR A 33 -15.98 -4.28 19.47
CA TYR A 33 -15.71 -3.47 20.67
C TYR A 33 -15.96 -4.20 21.99
N SER A 34 -16.66 -5.33 21.98
CA SER A 34 -16.83 -6.17 23.17
C SER A 34 -15.58 -6.99 23.52
N LEU A 35 -14.61 -7.06 22.61
CA LEU A 35 -13.35 -7.77 22.84
C LEU A 35 -12.32 -6.88 23.56
N ASN A 36 -11.59 -7.46 24.50
CA ASN A 36 -10.58 -6.77 25.30
C ASN A 36 -9.16 -7.32 25.13
N GLY A 37 -8.98 -8.43 24.38
CA GLY A 37 -7.68 -9.03 24.09
C GLY A 37 -7.31 -10.22 24.98
N ASP A 38 -8.09 -10.51 26.02
CA ASP A 38 -7.85 -11.61 26.97
C ASP A 38 -8.52 -12.93 26.53
N GLU A 39 -9.26 -12.94 25.42
CA GLU A 39 -10.07 -14.09 24.97
C GLU A 39 -9.24 -15.24 24.40
N GLY A 40 -7.94 -15.01 24.17
CA GLY A 40 -6.99 -16.00 23.69
C GLY A 40 -6.91 -16.12 22.16
N VAL A 41 -5.98 -16.97 21.71
CA VAL A 41 -5.56 -17.04 20.29
C VAL A 41 -6.66 -17.43 19.31
N CYS A 42 -7.64 -18.24 19.73
CA CYS A 42 -8.71 -18.69 18.84
C CYS A 42 -9.62 -17.55 18.37
N TYR A 43 -9.80 -16.50 19.18
CA TYR A 43 -10.57 -15.31 18.79
C TYR A 43 -9.81 -14.47 17.79
N LEU A 44 -8.52 -14.25 18.04
CA LEU A 44 -7.65 -13.55 17.10
C LEU A 44 -7.61 -14.27 15.73
N GLU A 45 -7.58 -15.62 15.73
CA GLU A 45 -7.71 -16.41 14.50
C GLU A 45 -9.04 -16.18 13.77
N LYS A 46 -10.15 -16.13 14.51
CA LYS A 46 -11.48 -15.82 13.94
C LYS A 46 -11.55 -14.42 13.35
N LEU A 47 -10.98 -13.42 14.04
CA LEU A 47 -10.90 -12.04 13.54
C LEU A 47 -10.10 -11.94 12.23
N ILE A 48 -8.97 -12.62 12.12
CA ILE A 48 -8.20 -12.66 10.85
C ILE A 48 -9.01 -13.35 9.75
N ASN A 49 -9.71 -14.44 10.09
CA ASN A 49 -10.57 -15.15 9.14
C ASN A 49 -11.77 -14.32 8.68
N ALA A 50 -12.17 -13.31 9.46
CA ALA A 50 -13.27 -12.39 9.14
C ALA A 50 -13.02 -11.46 7.98
N ILE A 51 -11.77 -11.13 7.72
CA ILE A 51 -11.43 -10.14 6.71
C ILE A 51 -11.79 -10.69 5.31
N LYS A 52 -12.68 -9.98 4.59
CA LYS A 52 -13.15 -10.31 3.22
C LYS A 52 -12.91 -9.14 2.25
N LEU A 53 -12.92 -9.45 0.94
CA LEU A 53 -12.53 -8.53 -0.15
C LEU A 53 -13.62 -7.55 -0.62
N LYS A 54 -14.87 -7.68 -0.17
CA LYS A 54 -16.01 -6.92 -0.72
C LYS A 54 -16.38 -5.73 0.16
N ASP A 55 -16.23 -4.55 -0.44
CA ASP A 55 -16.83 -3.25 -0.10
C ASP A 55 -16.62 -2.77 1.35
N ASP A 56 -15.40 -2.31 1.57
CA ASP A 56 -14.90 -1.75 2.83
C ASP A 56 -15.02 -0.23 2.86
N PHE A 57 -15.85 0.33 3.75
CA PHE A 57 -15.85 1.77 4.03
C PHE A 57 -16.12 2.15 5.51
N GLY A 58 -16.03 1.23 6.48
CA GLY A 58 -16.18 1.63 7.90
C GLY A 58 -16.23 0.51 8.94
N PRO A 59 -17.08 -0.51 8.80
CA PRO A 59 -17.24 -1.54 9.84
C PRO A 59 -15.96 -2.33 10.12
N TYR A 60 -15.08 -2.52 9.14
CA TYR A 60 -13.80 -3.23 9.33
C TYR A 60 -12.77 -2.44 10.14
N GLU A 61 -12.92 -1.13 10.32
CA GLU A 61 -12.07 -0.37 11.24
C GLU A 61 -12.20 -0.90 12.67
N SER A 62 -13.44 -1.20 13.10
CA SER A 62 -13.69 -1.81 14.42
C SER A 62 -13.02 -3.18 14.55
N LEU A 63 -13.01 -3.99 13.48
CA LEU A 63 -12.32 -5.27 13.45
C LEU A 63 -10.80 -5.09 13.55
N TYR A 64 -10.23 -4.13 12.82
CA TYR A 64 -8.81 -3.85 12.90
C TYR A 64 -8.42 -3.42 14.31
N ASN A 65 -9.18 -2.52 14.91
CA ASN A 65 -8.96 -2.09 16.29
C ASN A 65 -9.06 -3.25 17.28
N ALA A 66 -10.04 -4.13 17.13
CA ALA A 66 -10.21 -5.31 17.99
C ALA A 66 -9.05 -6.31 17.88
N ILE A 67 -8.40 -6.44 16.73
CA ILE A 67 -7.20 -7.29 16.61
C ILE A 67 -6.03 -6.72 17.43
N TRP A 68 -5.90 -5.40 17.44
CA TRP A 68 -4.81 -4.71 18.14
C TRP A 68 -5.03 -4.56 19.66
N THR A 69 -6.16 -5.01 20.21
CA THR A 69 -6.35 -5.13 21.67
C THR A 69 -5.69 -6.37 22.25
N PHE A 70 -5.43 -7.40 21.43
CA PHE A 70 -4.74 -8.62 21.85
C PHE A 70 -3.25 -8.34 22.17
N PRO A 71 -2.61 -9.19 22.99
CA PRO A 71 -1.19 -9.07 23.28
C PRO A 71 -0.34 -8.95 22.01
N THR A 72 0.44 -7.86 21.92
CA THR A 72 1.31 -7.49 20.79
C THR A 72 2.15 -8.64 20.25
N LYS A 73 2.77 -9.42 21.15
CA LYS A 73 3.56 -10.61 20.79
C LYS A 73 2.73 -11.68 20.09
N LEU A 74 1.53 -11.96 20.60
CA LEU A 74 0.60 -12.93 20.02
C LEU A 74 0.13 -12.47 18.64
N VAL A 75 -0.20 -11.17 18.52
CA VAL A 75 -0.56 -10.55 17.24
C VAL A 75 0.57 -10.73 16.22
N GLY A 76 1.80 -10.33 16.55
CA GLY A 76 2.94 -10.45 15.65
C GLY A 76 3.17 -11.89 15.16
N GLN A 77 3.12 -12.87 16.09
CA GLN A 77 3.24 -14.29 15.75
C GLN A 77 2.13 -14.74 14.79
N LEU A 78 0.87 -14.46 15.13
CA LEU A 78 -0.23 -14.97 14.34
C LEU A 78 -0.30 -14.34 12.95
N LEU A 79 -0.01 -13.04 12.84
CA LEU A 79 0.08 -12.35 11.55
C LEU A 79 1.15 -12.95 10.65
N ALA A 80 2.34 -13.23 11.18
CA ALA A 80 3.39 -13.89 10.43
C ALA A 80 2.96 -15.31 9.99
N LYS A 81 2.39 -16.10 10.91
CA LYS A 81 1.93 -17.47 10.62
C LYS A 81 0.85 -17.51 9.54
N ARG A 82 -0.11 -16.56 9.57
CA ARG A 82 -1.26 -16.53 8.65
C ARG A 82 -0.96 -15.85 7.32
N LEU A 83 0.06 -14.99 7.22
CA LEU A 83 0.37 -14.24 6.00
C LEU A 83 0.39 -15.08 4.71
N PRO A 84 1.03 -16.28 4.65
CA PRO A 84 1.06 -17.06 3.42
C PRO A 84 -0.33 -17.50 2.92
N GLU A 85 -1.18 -18.00 3.83
CA GLU A 85 -2.55 -18.41 3.51
C GLU A 85 -3.44 -17.21 3.24
N PHE A 86 -3.28 -16.14 4.02
CA PHE A 86 -4.03 -14.92 3.86
C PHE A 86 -3.78 -14.28 2.48
N GLN A 87 -2.53 -14.28 2.00
CA GLN A 87 -2.18 -13.85 0.64
C GLN A 87 -2.78 -14.74 -0.45
N LYS A 88 -2.85 -16.07 -0.23
CA LYS A 88 -3.51 -16.98 -1.17
C LYS A 88 -5.02 -16.72 -1.27
N ARG A 89 -5.67 -16.46 -0.13
CA ARG A 89 -7.11 -16.21 -0.04
C ARG A 89 -7.48 -14.83 -0.59
N MET A 90 -6.72 -13.81 -0.23
CA MET A 90 -7.07 -12.42 -0.46
C MET A 90 -6.38 -11.82 -1.69
N GLY A 91 -5.34 -12.46 -2.25
CA GLY A 91 -4.58 -11.88 -3.36
C GLY A 91 -3.86 -10.57 -2.98
N LYS A 92 -3.63 -9.72 -3.98
CA LYS A 92 -2.84 -8.47 -3.86
C LYS A 92 -3.70 -7.25 -3.57
N HIS A 93 -4.74 -7.39 -2.75
CA HIS A 93 -5.61 -6.26 -2.43
C HIS A 93 -5.00 -5.40 -1.32
N ASP A 94 -5.13 -4.07 -1.45
CA ASP A 94 -4.56 -3.09 -0.51
C ASP A 94 -5.05 -3.27 0.94
N GLN A 95 -6.22 -3.89 1.12
CA GLN A 95 -6.76 -4.18 2.44
C GLN A 95 -5.90 -5.15 3.24
N VAL A 96 -5.24 -6.09 2.55
CA VAL A 96 -4.29 -7.01 3.17
C VAL A 96 -3.08 -6.24 3.68
N PHE A 97 -2.66 -5.19 2.99
CA PHE A 97 -1.59 -4.31 3.42
C PHE A 97 -1.99 -3.49 4.66
N ARG A 98 -3.16 -2.83 4.63
CA ARG A 98 -3.65 -1.97 5.73
C ARG A 98 -3.63 -2.66 7.09
N PHE A 99 -4.04 -3.91 7.11
CA PHE A 99 -4.06 -4.71 8.32
C PHE A 99 -2.68 -4.93 8.95
N TYR A 100 -1.63 -4.97 8.12
CA TYR A 100 -0.27 -5.22 8.57
C TYR A 100 0.53 -3.93 8.83
N ILE A 101 0.03 -2.74 8.42
CA ILE A 101 0.71 -1.44 8.55
C ILE A 101 1.31 -1.18 9.94
N PRO A 102 0.68 -1.53 11.07
CA PRO A 102 1.26 -1.21 12.38
C PRO A 102 2.50 -2.05 12.75
N ILE A 103 2.77 -3.18 12.06
CA ILE A 103 3.84 -4.11 12.43
C ILE A 103 5.24 -3.46 12.44
N PRO A 104 5.69 -2.75 11.39
CA PRO A 104 7.04 -2.17 11.38
C PRO A 104 7.27 -1.13 12.49
N ASN A 105 6.20 -0.47 12.93
CA ASN A 105 6.24 0.65 13.87
C ASN A 105 6.06 0.25 15.34
N ASN A 106 5.72 -1.01 15.61
CA ASN A 106 5.67 -1.56 16.96
C ASN A 106 6.83 -2.55 17.17
N PRO A 107 7.86 -2.23 17.98
CA PRO A 107 9.04 -3.07 18.14
C PRO A 107 8.77 -4.50 18.62
N GLU A 108 7.80 -4.68 19.52
CA GLU A 108 7.47 -5.99 20.08
C GLU A 108 6.75 -6.86 19.04
N VAL A 109 5.76 -6.29 18.34
CA VAL A 109 5.03 -6.95 17.25
C VAL A 109 6.01 -7.31 16.13
N LEU A 110 6.89 -6.37 15.74
CA LEU A 110 7.92 -6.58 14.74
C LEU A 110 8.84 -7.75 15.11
N SER A 111 9.34 -7.80 16.35
CA SER A 111 10.22 -8.88 16.79
C SER A 111 9.51 -10.22 16.71
N ALA A 112 8.28 -10.30 17.26
CA ALA A 112 7.47 -11.50 17.25
C ALA A 112 7.13 -11.97 15.83
N PHE A 113 6.79 -11.04 14.94
CA PHE A 113 6.52 -11.30 13.54
C PHE A 113 7.74 -11.89 12.82
N ILE A 114 8.93 -11.29 13.02
CA ILE A 114 10.17 -11.75 12.40
C ILE A 114 10.56 -13.15 12.90
N ASP A 115 10.46 -13.40 14.20
CA ASP A 115 10.82 -14.69 14.77
C ASP A 115 9.90 -15.82 14.29
N GLU A 116 8.60 -15.56 14.19
CA GLU A 116 7.67 -16.53 13.64
C GLU A 116 7.87 -16.73 12.12
N SER A 117 8.17 -15.65 11.38
CA SER A 117 8.46 -15.71 9.93
C SER A 117 9.66 -16.59 9.57
N LYS A 118 10.60 -16.81 10.51
CA LYS A 118 11.73 -17.74 10.30
C LYS A 118 11.29 -19.20 10.16
N LYS A 119 10.08 -19.54 10.63
CA LYS A 119 9.52 -20.90 10.58
C LYS A 119 8.79 -21.21 9.27
N TRP A 120 8.62 -20.24 8.39
CA TRP A 120 7.98 -20.46 7.10
C TRP A 120 8.73 -21.51 6.28
N SER A 121 7.98 -22.44 5.70
CA SER A 121 8.48 -23.32 4.65
C SER A 121 9.01 -22.52 3.45
N PRO A 122 9.84 -23.12 2.58
CA PRO A 122 10.34 -22.43 1.38
C PRO A 122 9.23 -21.84 0.51
N THR A 123 8.10 -22.54 0.37
CA THR A 123 6.94 -22.11 -0.41
C THR A 123 6.23 -20.92 0.23
N GLU A 124 5.96 -20.99 1.54
CA GLU A 124 5.34 -19.89 2.30
C GLU A 124 6.22 -18.65 2.28
N ARG A 125 7.52 -18.82 2.50
CA ARG A 125 8.51 -17.76 2.47
C ARG A 125 8.53 -17.05 1.12
N LYS A 126 8.47 -17.80 0.01
CA LYS A 126 8.40 -17.21 -1.34
C LYS A 126 7.14 -16.35 -1.52
N THR A 127 5.98 -16.86 -1.12
CA THR A 127 4.70 -16.14 -1.22
C THR A 127 4.69 -14.89 -0.36
N SER A 128 5.01 -15.01 0.93
CA SER A 128 5.04 -13.89 1.87
C SER A 128 6.03 -12.81 1.42
N LEU A 129 7.26 -13.19 1.07
CA LEU A 129 8.25 -12.20 0.61
C LEU A 129 7.85 -11.51 -0.70
N SER A 130 7.09 -12.16 -1.57
CA SER A 130 6.55 -11.47 -2.75
C SER A 130 5.54 -10.41 -2.37
N ALA A 131 4.72 -10.63 -1.33
CA ALA A 131 3.77 -9.65 -0.84
C ALA A 131 4.48 -8.50 -0.10
N LEU A 132 5.40 -8.82 0.81
CA LEU A 132 6.18 -7.83 1.55
C LEU A 132 6.98 -6.90 0.63
N LYS A 133 7.47 -7.40 -0.51
CA LYS A 133 8.13 -6.57 -1.54
C LYS A 133 7.20 -5.64 -2.29
N ILE A 134 5.92 -5.99 -2.40
CA ILE A 134 4.93 -5.08 -2.97
C ILE A 134 4.62 -4.02 -1.91
N TRP A 135 4.43 -4.43 -0.66
CA TRP A 135 4.19 -3.50 0.45
C TRP A 135 5.35 -2.57 0.72
N SER A 136 6.60 -2.98 0.49
CA SER A 136 7.76 -2.09 0.63
C SER A 136 7.85 -1.01 -0.45
N VAL A 137 7.13 -1.18 -1.56
CA VAL A 137 6.89 -0.08 -2.51
C VAL A 137 5.83 0.88 -1.97
N GLU A 138 4.81 0.37 -1.28
CA GLU A 138 3.71 1.16 -0.70
C GLU A 138 4.10 1.91 0.58
N ASP A 139 4.98 1.33 1.40
CA ASP A 139 5.46 1.84 2.67
C ASP A 139 6.85 1.27 2.95
N GLU A 140 7.86 2.14 2.97
CA GLU A 140 9.26 1.76 3.08
C GLU A 140 9.63 1.13 4.43
N ASP A 141 8.81 1.29 5.48
CA ASP A 141 9.09 0.67 6.76
C ASP A 141 9.13 -0.87 6.65
N TRP A 142 8.47 -1.42 5.62
CA TRP A 142 8.55 -2.83 5.25
C TRP A 142 9.93 -3.27 4.72
N GLU A 143 10.76 -2.36 4.21
CA GLU A 143 12.15 -2.68 3.86
C GLU A 143 12.93 -3.16 5.09
N ARG A 144 12.62 -2.66 6.30
CA ARG A 144 13.24 -3.14 7.55
C ARG A 144 12.89 -4.59 7.83
N ILE A 145 11.66 -4.98 7.56
CA ILE A 145 11.19 -6.37 7.69
C ILE A 145 11.89 -7.25 6.64
N LEU A 146 11.93 -6.81 5.39
CA LEU A 146 12.65 -7.50 4.32
C LEU A 146 14.13 -7.71 4.67
N ALA A 147 14.79 -6.69 5.23
CA ALA A 147 16.18 -6.76 5.71
C ALA A 147 16.37 -7.88 6.73
N LYS A 148 15.52 -7.89 7.79
CA LYS A 148 15.55 -8.88 8.87
C LYS A 148 15.25 -10.30 8.36
N LEU A 149 14.53 -10.43 7.23
CA LEU A 149 14.26 -11.70 6.56
C LEU A 149 15.32 -12.07 5.50
N GLY A 150 16.47 -11.39 5.50
CA GLY A 150 17.61 -11.71 4.64
C GLY A 150 17.43 -11.28 3.19
N LYS A 151 16.59 -10.28 2.92
CA LYS A 151 16.51 -9.63 1.60
C LYS A 151 17.36 -8.37 1.56
N PRO A 152 18.02 -8.12 0.41
CA PRO A 152 18.73 -6.87 0.24
C PRO A 152 17.72 -5.72 0.31
N VAL A 153 18.02 -4.75 1.17
CA VAL A 153 17.29 -3.49 1.25
C VAL A 153 17.65 -2.68 0.02
N SER A 154 16.65 -2.09 -0.62
CA SER A 154 16.93 -1.12 -1.66
C SER A 154 17.65 0.08 -1.04
N LYS A 155 18.87 0.40 -1.52
CA LYS A 155 19.52 1.67 -1.16
C LYS A 155 18.79 2.78 -1.93
N THR A 156 17.68 3.25 -1.38
CA THR A 156 16.91 4.37 -1.90
C THR A 156 17.66 5.66 -1.60
N LYS A 157 18.62 6.01 -2.47
CA LYS A 157 19.15 7.38 -2.50
C LYS A 157 18.15 8.25 -3.25
N GLU A 158 17.60 9.26 -2.59
CA GLU A 158 16.79 10.27 -3.25
C GLU A 158 17.71 11.22 -4.03
N ASP A 159 17.31 11.57 -5.25
CA ASP A 159 18.01 12.58 -6.04
C ASP A 159 17.74 13.97 -5.46
N SER A 160 18.77 14.82 -5.44
CA SER A 160 18.60 16.24 -5.14
C SER A 160 17.79 16.92 -6.25
N LEU A 161 17.03 17.97 -5.90
CA LEU A 161 16.33 18.77 -6.89
C LEU A 161 17.33 19.41 -7.86
N PRO A 162 17.08 19.37 -9.19
CA PRO A 162 18.02 19.93 -10.14
C PRO A 162 18.17 21.44 -9.96
N GLU A 163 19.42 21.93 -9.99
CA GLU A 163 19.71 23.35 -9.81
C GLU A 163 19.04 24.22 -10.86
N TYR A 164 18.93 23.71 -12.10
CA TYR A 164 18.32 24.40 -13.25
C TYR A 164 16.80 24.55 -13.17
N TRP A 165 16.13 23.86 -12.25
CA TRP A 165 14.69 24.08 -12.07
C TRP A 165 14.44 25.50 -11.59
N ASN A 166 13.40 26.12 -12.15
CA ASN A 166 12.93 27.40 -11.64
C ASN A 166 12.46 27.24 -10.18
N GLU A 167 12.52 28.34 -9.43
CA GLU A 167 12.22 28.32 -8.00
C GLU A 167 10.77 27.92 -7.71
N ASN A 168 9.84 28.31 -8.59
CA ASN A 168 8.43 27.93 -8.46
C ASN A 168 8.23 26.41 -8.51
N TRP A 169 8.95 25.68 -9.36
CA TRP A 169 8.89 24.23 -9.45
C TRP A 169 9.45 23.55 -8.22
N LYS A 170 10.57 24.06 -7.69
CA LYS A 170 11.16 23.58 -6.43
C LYS A 170 10.18 23.75 -5.27
N ILE A 171 9.66 24.97 -5.08
CA ILE A 171 8.65 25.28 -4.05
C ILE A 171 7.41 24.40 -4.21
N ARG A 172 6.87 24.26 -5.43
CA ARG A 172 5.69 23.43 -5.72
C ARG A 172 5.88 21.97 -5.27
N LEU A 173 7.01 21.36 -5.62
CA LEU A 173 7.29 19.97 -5.25
C LEU A 173 7.54 19.82 -3.74
N GLU A 174 8.29 20.73 -3.14
CA GLU A 174 8.55 20.72 -1.71
C GLU A 174 7.29 20.93 -0.87
N GLU A 175 6.42 21.85 -1.27
CA GLU A 175 5.12 22.07 -0.61
C GLU A 175 4.22 20.85 -0.72
N ALA A 176 4.17 20.19 -1.90
CA ALA A 176 3.40 18.96 -2.07
C ALA A 176 3.89 17.86 -1.13
N ARG A 177 5.22 17.69 -1.03
CA ARG A 177 5.86 16.75 -0.09
C ARG A 177 5.54 17.06 1.38
N LYS A 178 5.38 18.34 1.74
CA LYS A 178 5.03 18.77 3.11
C LYS A 178 3.54 18.62 3.43
N LYS A 179 2.65 18.99 2.50
CA LYS A 179 1.20 19.12 2.73
C LYS A 179 0.44 17.80 2.65
N GLU A 180 0.76 16.93 1.70
CA GLU A 180 -0.07 15.74 1.43
C GLU A 180 0.33 14.52 2.28
N GLY A 181 1.25 14.71 3.22
CA GLY A 181 1.87 13.62 3.94
C GLY A 181 2.43 12.59 2.96
N GLU A 182 2.72 11.42 3.47
CA GLU A 182 3.37 10.36 2.73
C GLU A 182 2.54 9.87 1.51
N PHE A 183 1.25 10.23 1.38
CA PHE A 183 0.23 9.44 0.66
C PHE A 183 -0.26 9.89 -0.73
N SER A 184 0.12 11.04 -1.27
CA SER A 184 -0.02 11.33 -2.71
C SER A 184 0.65 12.66 -3.03
N ILE A 185 1.15 12.86 -4.25
CA ILE A 185 1.39 14.21 -4.81
C ILE A 185 0.63 14.37 -6.14
N SER A 186 -0.37 13.53 -6.38
CA SER A 186 -1.15 13.53 -7.61
C SER A 186 -1.88 14.86 -7.81
N SER A 187 -2.31 15.50 -6.72
CA SER A 187 -3.02 16.79 -6.77
C SER A 187 -2.14 17.95 -7.27
N LEU A 188 -0.82 17.76 -7.28
CA LEU A 188 0.16 18.72 -7.81
C LEU A 188 0.04 18.90 -9.32
N PHE A 189 -0.31 17.82 -10.03
CA PHE A 189 -0.37 17.76 -11.50
C PHE A 189 -1.81 17.63 -12.00
N TRP A 190 -2.66 16.96 -11.23
CA TRP A 190 -4.00 16.58 -11.67
C TRP A 190 -5.06 17.17 -10.74
N LYS A 191 -5.59 18.32 -11.15
CA LYS A 191 -6.85 18.85 -10.61
C LYS A 191 -7.96 18.59 -11.64
N ASN A 192 -9.05 17.96 -11.20
CA ASN A 192 -10.19 17.66 -12.07
C ASN A 192 -10.67 18.92 -12.82
N GLY A 193 -10.84 18.80 -14.15
CA GLY A 193 -11.57 19.78 -14.96
C GLY A 193 -10.83 21.05 -15.40
N LYS A 194 -9.49 21.06 -15.48
CA LYS A 194 -8.73 22.26 -15.91
C LYS A 194 -7.89 22.04 -17.17
N LYS A 195 -7.73 23.12 -17.96
CA LYS A 195 -6.80 23.24 -19.11
C LYS A 195 -5.32 23.03 -18.76
N GLN A 196 -4.97 23.03 -17.47
CA GLN A 196 -3.61 23.05 -16.93
C GLN A 196 -2.84 21.72 -17.08
N TRP A 197 -3.50 20.63 -17.50
CA TRP A 197 -2.88 19.31 -17.55
C TRP A 197 -1.71 19.20 -18.55
N LEU A 198 -1.76 19.94 -19.66
CA LEU A 198 -0.66 19.96 -20.63
C LEU A 198 0.48 20.90 -20.17
N GLU A 199 0.15 22.00 -19.49
CA GLU A 199 1.15 22.94 -18.93
C GLU A 199 2.00 22.27 -17.84
N ASP A 200 1.39 21.37 -17.06
CA ASP A 200 2.07 20.62 -16.01
C ASP A 200 2.77 19.35 -16.53
N LEU A 201 2.61 18.98 -17.82
CA LEU A 201 3.23 17.78 -18.38
C LEU A 201 4.76 17.87 -18.37
N ASP A 202 5.33 19.02 -18.76
CA ASP A 202 6.79 19.22 -18.75
C ASP A 202 7.36 19.07 -17.34
N PHE A 203 6.67 19.67 -16.36
CA PHE A 203 7.05 19.56 -14.96
C PHE A 203 6.92 18.11 -14.44
N LEU A 204 5.85 17.41 -14.81
CA LEU A 204 5.68 16.00 -14.49
C LEU A 204 6.82 15.14 -15.07
N MET A 205 7.18 15.35 -16.33
CA MET A 205 8.27 14.60 -16.98
C MET A 205 9.58 14.79 -16.23
N GLU A 206 9.91 16.03 -15.89
CA GLU A 206 11.10 16.39 -15.11
C GLU A 206 11.07 15.72 -13.73
N VAL A 207 9.94 15.79 -13.02
CA VAL A 207 9.76 15.14 -11.72
C VAL A 207 9.93 13.62 -11.83
N LEU A 208 9.38 12.98 -12.85
CA LEU A 208 9.49 11.53 -13.08
C LEU A 208 10.92 11.07 -13.39
N THR A 209 11.83 11.97 -13.80
CA THR A 209 13.25 11.62 -13.97
C THR A 209 13.98 11.47 -12.64
N LEU A 210 13.44 12.00 -11.54
CA LEU A 210 14.07 11.96 -10.23
C LEU A 210 13.94 10.57 -9.61
N ASN A 211 15.01 10.12 -8.96
CA ASN A 211 14.88 9.05 -7.99
C ASN A 211 14.18 9.61 -6.75
N HIS A 212 12.90 9.29 -6.56
CA HIS A 212 12.14 9.77 -5.40
C HIS A 212 12.51 9.08 -4.08
N GLY A 213 13.54 8.21 -4.07
CA GLY A 213 13.97 7.47 -2.88
C GLY A 213 12.79 6.72 -2.25
N LYS A 214 12.52 7.01 -0.98
CA LYS A 214 11.41 6.45 -0.21
C LYS A 214 10.01 6.74 -0.76
N ASN A 215 9.89 7.75 -1.61
CA ASN A 215 8.61 8.22 -2.13
C ASN A 215 8.25 7.59 -3.48
N TRP A 216 8.83 6.45 -3.87
CA TRP A 216 8.57 5.86 -5.19
C TRP A 216 7.10 5.62 -5.49
N ARG A 217 6.26 5.23 -4.52
CA ARG A 217 4.81 5.09 -4.71
C ARG A 217 4.13 6.30 -5.32
N GLN A 218 4.69 7.50 -5.06
CA GLN A 218 4.17 8.73 -5.62
C GLN A 218 4.20 8.69 -7.15
N VAL A 219 5.16 7.99 -7.77
CA VAL A 219 5.22 7.80 -9.22
C VAL A 219 3.95 7.16 -9.75
N ASP A 220 3.40 6.12 -9.10
CA ASP A 220 2.15 5.51 -9.58
C ASP A 220 0.97 6.46 -9.41
N THR A 221 0.91 7.21 -8.30
CA THR A 221 -0.14 8.22 -8.06
C THR A 221 -0.08 9.42 -9.03
N MET A 222 1.13 9.87 -9.36
CA MET A 222 1.40 10.93 -10.34
C MET A 222 1.08 10.46 -11.75
N THR A 223 1.23 9.17 -12.04
CA THR A 223 1.01 8.65 -13.38
C THR A 223 -0.40 8.11 -13.58
N ASN A 224 -1.10 7.61 -12.54
CA ASN A 224 -2.45 7.01 -12.64
C ASN A 224 -3.43 7.84 -13.49
N PRO A 225 -3.57 9.16 -13.28
CA PRO A 225 -4.50 9.97 -14.06
C PRO A 225 -4.26 9.93 -15.57
N LEU A 226 -3.03 9.75 -16.03
CA LEU A 226 -2.69 9.59 -17.44
C LEU A 226 -3.37 8.36 -18.07
N TRP A 227 -3.52 7.26 -17.33
CA TRP A 227 -4.13 6.01 -17.84
C TRP A 227 -5.66 5.99 -17.73
N PHE A 228 -6.24 6.81 -16.85
CA PHE A 228 -7.68 6.78 -16.56
C PHE A 228 -8.40 8.03 -17.03
N TYR A 229 -8.05 9.19 -16.47
CA TYR A 229 -8.80 10.44 -16.66
C TYR A 229 -8.33 11.22 -17.88
N ALA A 230 -7.02 11.28 -18.10
CA ALA A 230 -6.38 12.05 -19.16
C ALA A 230 -5.94 11.17 -20.35
N LYS A 231 -6.44 9.93 -20.43
CA LYS A 231 -6.05 8.93 -21.43
C LYS A 231 -6.23 9.38 -22.87
N ARG A 232 -7.27 10.17 -23.15
CA ARG A 232 -7.57 10.64 -24.51
C ARG A 232 -6.99 12.02 -24.82
N THR A 233 -6.65 12.80 -23.80
CA THR A 233 -6.31 14.22 -23.95
C THR A 233 -4.83 14.50 -23.77
N VAL A 234 -4.20 13.91 -22.75
CA VAL A 234 -2.80 14.21 -22.36
C VAL A 234 -1.89 13.02 -22.62
N TYR A 235 -2.39 11.80 -22.43
CA TYR A 235 -1.60 10.58 -22.59
C TYR A 235 -0.90 10.47 -23.96
N PRO A 236 -1.54 10.77 -25.12
CA PRO A 236 -0.84 10.71 -26.40
C PRO A 236 0.38 11.63 -26.44
N THR A 237 0.23 12.88 -25.99
CA THR A 237 1.33 13.86 -25.90
C THR A 237 2.40 13.40 -24.91
N PHE A 238 2.02 12.84 -23.76
CA PHE A 238 2.98 12.24 -22.82
C PHE A 238 3.85 11.16 -23.50
N ILE A 239 3.26 10.28 -24.31
CA ILE A 239 4.01 9.25 -25.04
C ILE A 239 4.94 9.87 -26.08
N GLU A 240 4.47 10.84 -26.85
CA GLU A 240 5.28 11.55 -27.84
C GLU A 240 6.46 12.28 -27.21
N THR A 241 6.23 13.05 -26.14
CA THR A 241 7.27 13.73 -25.37
C THR A 241 8.27 12.72 -24.80
N LEU A 242 7.80 11.62 -24.22
CA LEU A 242 8.66 10.57 -23.69
C LEU A 242 9.54 9.93 -24.78
N LYS A 243 9.02 9.74 -26.00
CA LYS A 243 9.80 9.23 -27.15
C LYS A 243 10.90 10.20 -27.58
N GLN A 244 10.68 11.50 -27.43
CA GLN A 244 11.60 12.56 -27.85
C GLN A 244 12.68 12.90 -26.79
N LEU A 245 12.53 12.43 -25.56
CA LEU A 245 13.50 12.69 -24.51
C LEU A 245 14.86 12.02 -24.80
N PRO A 246 15.95 12.62 -24.30
CA PRO A 246 17.25 11.95 -24.24
C PRO A 246 17.15 10.56 -23.59
N ASN A 247 17.89 9.59 -24.14
CA ASN A 247 17.81 8.17 -23.73
C ASN A 247 17.99 7.96 -22.22
N ASP A 248 18.82 8.78 -21.56
CA ASP A 248 19.06 8.72 -20.12
C ASP A 248 17.81 9.14 -19.33
N LYS A 249 17.17 10.25 -19.69
CA LYS A 249 15.92 10.72 -19.06
C LYS A 249 14.78 9.75 -19.32
N GLN A 250 14.64 9.29 -20.57
CA GLN A 250 13.63 8.32 -20.95
C GLN A 250 13.77 7.03 -20.13
N SER A 251 14.99 6.47 -20.06
CA SER A 251 15.27 5.25 -19.30
C SER A 251 14.95 5.40 -17.81
N LYS A 252 15.31 6.55 -17.21
CA LYS A 252 14.98 6.84 -15.80
C LYS A 252 13.47 6.83 -15.53
N ILE A 253 12.68 7.52 -16.35
CA ILE A 253 11.22 7.57 -16.20
C ILE A 253 10.63 6.16 -16.32
N ILE A 254 11.05 5.41 -17.34
CA ILE A 254 10.61 4.04 -17.57
C ILE A 254 10.94 3.13 -16.38
N ASP A 255 12.15 3.22 -15.84
CA ASP A 255 12.58 2.43 -14.69
C ASP A 255 11.82 2.80 -13.41
N ASN A 256 11.55 4.09 -13.20
CA ASN A 256 10.73 4.56 -12.08
C ASN A 256 9.29 4.02 -12.16
N ILE A 257 8.67 4.05 -13.34
CA ILE A 257 7.34 3.46 -13.56
C ILE A 257 7.38 1.94 -13.36
N LYS A 258 8.42 1.26 -13.83
CA LYS A 258 8.60 -0.19 -13.68
C LYS A 258 8.70 -0.62 -12.21
N ARG A 259 9.35 0.19 -11.38
CA ARG A 259 9.51 -0.08 -9.93
C ARG A 259 8.16 -0.15 -9.24
N VAL A 260 7.23 0.73 -9.59
CA VAL A 260 5.92 0.80 -8.96
C VAL A 260 4.84 -0.02 -9.66
N ASN A 261 4.87 -0.10 -10.99
CA ASN A 261 3.78 -0.71 -11.76
C ASN A 261 4.29 -1.41 -13.03
N LYS A 262 4.54 -2.72 -12.90
CA LYS A 262 5.01 -3.56 -14.00
C LYS A 262 4.02 -3.63 -15.18
N THR A 263 2.72 -3.49 -14.93
CA THR A 263 1.70 -3.54 -15.98
C THR A 263 1.75 -2.29 -16.83
N LYS A 264 1.75 -1.11 -16.19
CA LYS A 264 1.92 0.17 -16.89
C LYS A 264 3.25 0.23 -17.63
N TYR A 265 4.35 -0.22 -17.02
CA TYR A 265 5.64 -0.32 -17.69
C TYR A 265 5.58 -1.15 -18.98
N LYS A 266 4.95 -2.32 -18.95
CA LYS A 266 4.81 -3.17 -20.15
C LYS A 266 3.99 -2.49 -21.24
N GLN A 267 2.92 -1.81 -20.87
CA GLN A 267 2.10 -1.04 -21.80
C GLN A 267 2.91 0.10 -22.43
N LEU A 268 3.59 0.88 -21.60
CA LEU A 268 4.44 2.00 -22.01
C LEU A 268 5.54 1.54 -22.98
N GLN A 269 6.24 0.45 -22.66
CA GLN A 269 7.26 -0.15 -23.52
C GLN A 269 6.70 -0.56 -24.88
N LYS A 270 5.49 -1.14 -24.93
CA LYS A 270 4.85 -1.50 -26.19
C LYS A 270 4.53 -0.27 -27.03
N GLU A 271 4.05 0.81 -26.41
CA GLU A 271 3.66 2.04 -27.10
C GLU A 271 4.87 2.89 -27.53
N ILE A 272 5.99 2.81 -26.79
CA ILE A 272 7.25 3.46 -27.18
C ILE A 272 7.88 2.74 -28.38
N ASN A 273 7.91 1.40 -28.35
CA ASN A 273 8.60 0.59 -29.35
C ASN A 273 7.76 0.27 -30.61
N ASN A 274 6.44 0.41 -30.54
CA ASN A 274 5.59 0.35 -31.73
C ASN A 274 5.57 1.73 -32.40
N ASN A 275 6.02 1.76 -33.66
CA ASN A 275 5.66 2.80 -34.63
C ASN A 275 4.27 2.51 -35.20
#